data_AF-A0A836K7S1-F1
#
_entry.id   AF-A0A836K7S1-F1
#
_cell.length_a   1.000
_cell.length_b   1.000
_cell.length_c   1.000
_cell.angle_alpha   90.00
_cell.angle_beta   90.00
_cell.angle_gamma   90.00
#
_symmetry.space_group_name_H-M   'P 1'
#
loop_
_entity.id
_entity.type
_entity.pdbx_description
1 polymer ?
#
loop_
_entity_poly.entity_id
_entity_poly.type
_entity_poly.pdbx_seq_one_letter_code
_entity_poly.pdbx_strand_id
1 'polypeptide(L)'
;MASIKLVSFEEELKKNPELKESDIQILREWCKKQTHLPKISDSELTLFLHSNYYLLEPTKTTIDIFFTIRTHVPEFFCNRDLKALYTEGTCNGHILILDMKNMSLGHVARINPMTLKKFFYYLQDGLPVRLKAFHVINVSPVVDIIFNMSKPFIKKQLLDMFHLHTTNDALENFVSFEILPNEAGGQAGPMMELHNKQMKKLTDHIT
;
A
#
# COMPACT_ATOMS: atom_id res chain seq x y z
N MET A 1 17.71 0.09 -10.48
CA MET A 1 16.77 0.80 -9.59
C MET A 1 17.55 1.11 -8.32
N ALA A 2 17.54 2.36 -7.89
CA ALA A 2 18.28 2.75 -6.71
C ALA A 2 17.66 2.10 -5.46
N SER A 3 18.48 1.72 -4.48
CA SER A 3 18.03 0.93 -3.33
C SER A 3 17.57 1.88 -2.23
N ILE A 4 16.33 1.73 -1.77
CA ILE A 4 15.85 2.48 -0.60
C ILE A 4 16.47 1.86 0.65
N LYS A 5 17.07 2.69 1.50
CA LYS A 5 17.56 2.26 2.81
C LYS A 5 16.36 1.94 3.72
N LEU A 6 16.26 0.69 4.14
CA LEU A 6 15.22 0.22 5.07
C LEU A 6 15.70 0.32 6.52
N VAL A 7 14.73 0.42 7.43
CA VAL A 7 14.94 0.26 8.87
C VAL A 7 15.57 -1.11 9.12
N SER A 8 16.53 -1.15 10.04
CA SER A 8 17.26 -2.38 10.34
C SER A 8 16.37 -3.40 11.06
N PHE A 9 16.67 -4.68 10.87
CA PHE A 9 15.97 -5.76 11.57
C PHE A 9 16.04 -5.62 13.11
N GLU A 10 17.17 -5.15 13.64
CA GLU A 10 17.36 -4.95 15.08
C GLU A 10 16.45 -3.86 15.66
N GLU A 11 16.23 -2.79 14.90
CA GLU A 11 15.29 -1.72 15.27
C GLU A 11 13.85 -2.23 15.25
N GLU A 12 13.50 -3.05 14.25
CA GLU A 12 12.17 -3.64 14.14
C GLU A 12 11.85 -4.64 15.25
N LEU A 13 12.84 -5.42 15.71
CA LEU A 13 12.69 -6.31 16.88
C LEU A 13 12.37 -5.53 18.16
N LYS A 14 13.00 -4.36 18.35
CA LYS A 14 12.71 -3.49 19.51
C LYS A 14 11.31 -2.88 19.43
N LYS A 15 10.86 -2.57 18.21
CA LYS A 15 9.57 -1.94 17.94
C LYS A 15 8.39 -2.91 18.03
N ASN A 16 8.60 -4.18 17.68
CA ASN A 16 7.55 -5.18 17.55
C ASN A 16 7.77 -6.37 18.48
N PRO A 17 7.10 -6.44 19.64
CA PRO A 17 7.25 -7.54 20.60
C PRO A 17 6.85 -8.93 20.06
N GLU A 18 5.97 -8.97 19.06
CA GLU A 18 5.49 -10.21 18.43
C GLU A 18 6.47 -10.75 17.37
N LEU A 19 7.41 -9.93 16.90
CA LEU A 19 8.39 -10.33 15.89
C LEU A 19 9.43 -11.27 16.51
N LYS A 20 9.54 -12.48 15.96
CA LYS A 20 10.50 -13.49 16.42
C LYS A 20 11.55 -13.76 15.36
N GLU A 21 12.81 -13.82 15.79
CA GLU A 21 13.93 -14.21 14.92
C GLU A 21 13.76 -15.62 14.35
N SER A 22 13.13 -16.54 15.11
CA SER A 22 12.81 -17.88 14.62
C SER A 22 11.93 -17.87 13.38
N ASP A 23 10.97 -16.94 13.30
CA ASP A 23 10.03 -16.87 12.18
C ASP A 23 10.72 -16.31 10.93
N ILE A 24 11.60 -15.31 11.11
CA ILE A 24 12.48 -14.81 10.04
C ILE A 24 13.43 -15.89 9.54
N GLN A 25 14.00 -16.69 10.44
CA GLN A 25 14.86 -17.83 10.06
C GLN A 25 14.08 -18.86 9.23
N ILE A 26 12.84 -19.19 9.61
CA ILE A 26 11.98 -20.10 8.85
C ILE A 26 11.72 -19.55 7.44
N LEU A 27 11.36 -18.26 7.32
CA LEU A 27 11.12 -17.62 6.02
C LEU A 27 12.38 -17.58 5.17
N ARG A 28 13.54 -17.27 5.77
CA ARG A 28 14.85 -17.24 5.10
C ARG A 28 15.18 -18.59 4.48
N GLU A 29 15.03 -19.68 5.24
CA GLU A 29 15.28 -21.03 4.72
C GLU A 29 14.26 -21.45 3.67
N TRP A 30 13.01 -21.00 3.77
CA TRP A 30 12.00 -21.23 2.73
C TRP A 30 12.35 -20.48 1.43
N CYS A 31 12.73 -19.20 1.50
CA CYS A 31 13.12 -18.40 0.33
C CYS A 31 14.32 -19.00 -0.40
N LYS A 32 15.32 -19.53 0.32
CA LYS A 32 16.48 -20.22 -0.30
C LYS A 32 16.09 -21.42 -1.17
N LYS A 33 14.96 -22.07 -0.87
CA LYS A 33 14.45 -23.22 -1.64
C LYS A 33 13.69 -22.78 -2.90
N GLN A 34 13.29 -21.52 -3.00
CA GLN A 34 12.55 -20.97 -4.14
C GLN A 34 13.53 -20.38 -5.16
N THR A 35 13.72 -21.04 -6.29
CA THR A 35 14.68 -20.61 -7.32
C THR A 35 14.21 -19.40 -8.13
N HIS A 36 12.89 -19.13 -8.14
CA HIS A 36 12.29 -18.00 -8.83
C HIS A 36 12.30 -16.70 -8.00
N LEU A 37 12.52 -16.78 -6.69
CA LEU A 37 12.53 -15.60 -5.83
C LEU A 37 13.92 -14.92 -5.85
N PRO A 38 13.98 -13.58 -5.86
CA PRO A 38 15.23 -12.88 -5.68
C PRO A 38 15.75 -13.03 -4.24
N LYS A 39 16.97 -12.57 -3.99
CA LYS A 39 17.50 -12.48 -2.63
C LYS A 39 16.72 -11.43 -1.84
N ILE A 40 16.07 -11.85 -0.76
CA ILE A 40 15.27 -11.00 0.13
C ILE A 40 16.06 -10.75 1.41
N SER A 41 16.14 -9.50 1.86
CA SER A 41 16.79 -9.12 3.12
C SER A 41 15.91 -9.42 4.34
N ASP A 42 16.52 -9.53 5.53
CA ASP A 42 15.74 -9.73 6.77
C ASP A 42 14.80 -8.56 7.08
N SER A 43 15.21 -7.32 6.76
CA SER A 43 14.34 -6.14 6.86
C SER A 43 13.11 -6.27 5.94
N GLU A 44 13.27 -6.75 4.71
CA GLU A 44 12.14 -7.00 3.81
C GLU A 44 11.25 -8.14 4.32
N LEU A 45 11.84 -9.27 4.75
CA LEU A 45 11.09 -10.38 5.36
C LEU A 45 10.29 -9.92 6.58
N THR A 46 10.85 -9.01 7.37
CA THR A 46 10.18 -8.41 8.53
C THR A 46 8.95 -7.62 8.11
N LEU A 47 9.02 -6.83 7.04
CA LEU A 47 7.87 -6.09 6.50
C LEU A 47 6.77 -7.04 6.01
N PHE A 48 7.14 -8.08 5.26
CA PHE A 48 6.19 -9.10 4.80
C PHE A 48 5.50 -9.80 5.97
N LEU A 49 6.28 -10.24 6.96
CA LEU A 49 5.76 -10.95 8.13
C LEU A 49 4.86 -10.04 8.98
N HIS A 50 5.30 -8.81 9.23
CA HIS A 50 4.51 -7.80 9.95
C HIS A 50 3.19 -7.51 9.23
N SER A 51 3.20 -7.32 7.91
CA SER A 51 1.97 -7.05 7.13
C SER A 51 0.93 -8.17 7.23
N ASN A 52 1.40 -9.41 7.46
CA ASN A 52 0.60 -10.62 7.60
C ASN A 52 0.33 -11.02 9.06
N TYR A 53 0.45 -10.07 10.00
CA TYR A 53 0.19 -10.32 11.43
C TYR A 53 1.00 -11.50 11.99
N TYR A 54 2.24 -11.64 11.54
CA TYR A 54 3.19 -12.67 11.96
C TYR A 54 2.77 -14.11 11.60
N LEU A 55 1.85 -14.28 10.65
CA LEU A 55 1.44 -15.58 10.14
C LEU A 55 2.34 -16.02 8.98
N LEU A 56 3.05 -17.14 9.14
CA LEU A 56 4.04 -17.63 8.18
C LEU A 56 3.45 -17.99 6.81
N GLU A 57 2.34 -18.74 6.75
CA GLU A 57 1.78 -19.19 5.46
C GLU A 57 1.20 -18.04 4.60
N PRO A 58 0.43 -17.09 5.17
CA PRO A 58 0.05 -15.87 4.45
C PRO A 58 1.27 -15.08 3.98
N THR A 59 2.31 -14.97 4.82
CA THR A 59 3.55 -14.26 4.47
C THR A 59 4.22 -14.83 3.22
N LYS A 60 4.35 -16.15 3.12
CA LYS A 60 4.91 -16.82 1.92
C LYS A 60 4.10 -16.49 0.68
N THR A 61 2.77 -16.57 0.79
CA THR A 61 1.84 -16.22 -0.30
C THR A 61 2.03 -14.77 -0.74
N THR A 62 2.12 -13.83 0.20
CA THR A 62 2.35 -12.41 -0.12
C THR A 62 3.68 -12.19 -0.80
N ILE A 63 4.75 -12.85 -0.35
CA ILE A 63 6.08 -12.77 -0.99
C ILE A 63 6.00 -13.22 -2.45
N ASP A 64 5.41 -14.39 -2.72
CA ASP A 64 5.28 -14.92 -4.08
C ASP A 64 4.46 -13.97 -4.97
N ILE A 65 3.31 -13.49 -4.49
CA ILE A 65 2.45 -12.58 -5.25
C ILE A 65 3.15 -11.25 -5.51
N PHE A 66 3.85 -10.71 -4.51
CA PHE A 66 4.60 -9.45 -4.62
C PHE A 66 5.61 -9.52 -5.77
N PHE A 67 6.48 -10.52 -5.77
CA PHE A 67 7.51 -10.64 -6.80
C PHE A 67 6.93 -11.05 -8.16
N THR A 68 5.88 -11.87 -8.18
CA THR A 68 5.18 -12.26 -9.41
C THR A 68 4.57 -11.03 -10.10
N ILE A 69 3.80 -10.22 -9.37
CA ILE A 69 3.15 -9.03 -9.95
C ILE A 69 4.19 -7.98 -10.37
N ARG A 70 5.25 -7.77 -9.59
CA ARG A 70 6.34 -6.87 -9.99
C ARG A 70 7.05 -7.30 -11.26
N THR A 71 7.09 -8.60 -11.53
CA THR A 71 7.70 -9.15 -12.76
C THR A 71 6.76 -9.08 -13.95
N HIS A 72 5.48 -9.44 -13.77
CA HIS A 72 4.51 -9.56 -14.86
C HIS A 72 3.73 -8.27 -15.17
N VAL A 73 3.76 -7.29 -14.27
CA VAL A 73 2.98 -6.05 -14.38
C VAL A 73 3.88 -4.84 -14.04
N PRO A 74 5.03 -4.68 -14.73
CA PRO A 74 5.98 -3.60 -14.43
C PRO A 74 5.34 -2.21 -14.55
N GLU A 75 4.30 -2.04 -15.37
CA GLU A 75 3.56 -0.79 -15.55
C GLU A 75 2.94 -0.24 -14.25
N PHE A 76 2.71 -1.10 -13.24
CA PHE A 76 2.24 -0.66 -11.91
C PHE A 76 3.33 0.05 -11.11
N PHE A 77 4.60 -0.28 -11.37
CA PHE A 77 5.73 0.12 -10.54
C PHE A 77 6.69 1.08 -11.26
N CYS A 78 6.52 1.30 -12.57
CA CYS A 78 7.26 2.32 -13.32
C CYS A 78 7.00 3.71 -12.73
N ASN A 79 8.04 4.30 -12.12
CA ASN A 79 8.00 5.60 -11.41
C ASN A 79 7.00 5.66 -10.23
N ARG A 80 6.54 4.51 -9.73
CA ARG A 80 5.60 4.39 -8.61
C ARG A 80 6.18 3.38 -7.64
N ASP A 81 7.04 3.85 -6.73
CA ASP A 81 7.61 2.95 -5.75
C ASP A 81 6.86 2.98 -4.41
N LEU A 82 6.09 1.92 -4.14
CA LEU A 82 5.43 1.70 -2.86
C LEU A 82 6.43 1.44 -1.73
N LYS A 83 7.73 1.23 -2.02
CA LYS A 83 8.79 1.21 -1.00
C LYS A 83 8.81 2.47 -0.14
N ALA A 84 8.32 3.60 -0.68
CA ALA A 84 8.09 4.83 0.06
C ALA A 84 7.24 4.62 1.33
N LEU A 85 6.23 3.75 1.28
CA LEU A 85 5.29 3.50 2.38
C LEU A 85 5.95 2.88 3.60
N TYR A 86 7.08 2.22 3.42
CA TYR A 86 7.80 1.52 4.48
C TYR A 86 9.25 2.00 4.64
N THR A 87 9.54 3.24 4.20
CA THR A 87 10.80 3.93 4.51
C THR A 87 11.02 4.07 6.02
N GLU A 88 9.92 4.22 6.78
CA GLU A 88 9.91 4.25 8.24
C GLU A 88 9.76 2.84 8.88
N GLY A 89 9.89 1.79 8.06
CA GLY A 89 9.78 0.41 8.49
C GLY A 89 8.33 -0.05 8.69
N THR A 90 8.09 -0.88 9.69
CA THR A 90 6.74 -1.35 10.03
C THR A 90 5.86 -0.22 10.57
N CYS A 91 4.55 -0.28 10.38
CA CYS A 91 3.63 0.72 10.93
C CYS A 91 2.30 0.09 11.29
N ASN A 92 1.49 0.76 12.11
CA ASN A 92 0.19 0.23 12.52
C ASN A 92 -0.76 0.01 11.34
N GLY A 93 -0.53 0.70 10.22
CA GLY A 93 -1.19 0.51 8.94
C GLY A 93 -1.41 1.84 8.23
N HIS A 94 -1.92 1.77 7.01
CA HIS A 94 -2.20 2.93 6.17
C HIS A 94 -3.69 3.17 6.01
N ILE A 95 -4.05 4.45 6.10
CA ILE A 95 -5.34 4.98 5.65
C ILE A 95 -5.07 5.69 4.32
N LEU A 96 -5.80 5.31 3.27
CA LEU A 96 -5.68 5.92 1.95
C LEU A 96 -6.87 6.83 1.70
N ILE A 97 -6.61 8.05 1.25
CA ILE A 97 -7.63 8.99 0.81
C ILE A 97 -7.55 9.10 -0.72
N LEU A 98 -8.67 8.80 -1.38
CA LEU A 98 -8.83 8.85 -2.83
C LEU A 98 -9.73 10.03 -3.17
N ASP A 99 -9.13 11.09 -3.69
CA ASP A 99 -9.89 12.25 -4.19
C ASP A 99 -10.41 11.99 -5.60
N MET A 100 -11.74 11.96 -5.75
CA MET A 100 -12.42 11.71 -7.01
C MET A 100 -12.89 12.99 -7.71
N LYS A 101 -12.46 14.17 -7.23
CA LYS A 101 -12.73 15.45 -7.88
C LYS A 101 -12.26 15.43 -9.34
N ASN A 102 -13.11 15.90 -10.24
CA ASN A 102 -12.89 15.90 -11.69
C ASN A 102 -12.81 14.50 -12.35
N MET A 103 -13.16 13.42 -11.65
CA MET A 103 -13.34 12.12 -12.29
C MET A 103 -14.46 12.19 -13.34
N SER A 104 -14.26 11.54 -14.49
CA SER A 104 -15.15 11.66 -15.65
C SER A 104 -15.30 10.31 -16.35
N LEU A 105 -16.36 10.17 -17.16
CA LEU A 105 -16.57 8.96 -17.96
C LEU A 105 -15.42 8.69 -18.95
N GLY A 106 -14.72 9.73 -19.41
CA GLY A 106 -13.54 9.58 -20.26
C GLY A 106 -12.36 8.89 -19.55
N HIS A 107 -12.26 9.02 -18.23
CA HIS A 107 -11.31 8.25 -17.43
C HIS A 107 -11.77 6.79 -17.28
N VAL A 108 -13.06 6.58 -16.98
CA VAL A 108 -13.64 5.22 -16.84
C VAL A 108 -13.47 4.40 -18.11
N ALA A 109 -13.72 4.99 -19.27
CA ALA A 109 -13.58 4.32 -20.57
C ALA A 109 -12.16 3.82 -20.87
N ARG A 110 -11.13 4.32 -20.16
CA ARG A 110 -9.74 3.89 -20.29
C ARG A 110 -9.33 2.83 -19.27
N ILE A 111 -10.21 2.47 -18.32
CA ILE A 111 -9.92 1.43 -17.34
C ILE A 111 -10.02 0.06 -18.02
N ASN A 112 -8.95 -0.72 -17.95
CA ASN A 112 -8.93 -2.11 -18.38
C ASN A 112 -9.33 -3.03 -17.20
N PRO A 113 -10.44 -3.79 -17.28
CA PRO A 113 -10.88 -4.67 -16.20
C PRO A 113 -9.85 -5.75 -15.81
N MET A 114 -9.04 -6.22 -16.75
CA MET A 114 -7.98 -7.21 -16.45
C MET A 114 -6.84 -6.59 -15.66
N THR A 115 -6.48 -5.35 -15.97
CA THR A 115 -5.53 -4.56 -15.18
C THR A 115 -6.10 -4.29 -13.79
N LEU A 116 -7.37 -3.92 -13.69
CA LEU A 116 -8.06 -3.70 -12.42
C LEU A 116 -8.09 -4.96 -11.53
N LYS A 117 -8.35 -6.13 -12.13
CA LYS A 117 -8.27 -7.43 -11.44
C LYS A 117 -6.87 -7.68 -10.87
N LYS A 118 -5.82 -7.45 -11.67
CA LYS A 118 -4.42 -7.58 -11.22
C LYS A 118 -4.09 -6.61 -10.09
N PHE A 119 -4.61 -5.38 -10.16
CA PHE A 119 -4.44 -4.37 -9.12
C PHE A 119 -5.04 -4.83 -7.78
N PHE A 120 -6.30 -5.28 -7.77
CA PHE A 120 -6.93 -5.75 -6.53
C PHE A 120 -6.30 -7.04 -5.99
N TYR A 121 -5.86 -7.95 -6.86
CA TYR A 121 -5.11 -9.12 -6.45
C TYR A 121 -3.81 -8.73 -5.71
N TYR A 122 -3.04 -7.78 -6.27
CA TYR A 122 -1.87 -7.26 -5.58
C TYR A 122 -2.23 -6.52 -4.29
N LEU A 123 -3.23 -5.64 -4.33
CA LEU A 123 -3.60 -4.79 -3.20
C LEU A 123 -3.99 -5.59 -1.96
N GLN A 124 -4.71 -6.70 -2.12
CA GLN A 124 -5.26 -7.46 -1.00
C GLN A 124 -4.39 -8.67 -0.59
N ASP A 125 -3.54 -9.20 -1.49
CA ASP A 125 -2.79 -10.43 -1.24
C ASP A 125 -1.26 -10.28 -1.39
N GLY A 126 -0.79 -9.27 -2.14
CA GLY A 126 0.62 -9.08 -2.46
C GLY A 126 1.26 -7.81 -1.90
N LEU A 127 0.48 -6.89 -1.34
CA LEU A 127 0.99 -5.63 -0.81
C LEU A 127 1.54 -5.82 0.61
N PRO A 128 2.83 -5.58 0.89
CA PRO A 128 3.44 -5.83 2.20
C PRO A 128 3.18 -4.69 3.19
N VAL A 129 1.94 -4.21 3.27
CA VAL A 129 1.52 -3.21 4.27
C VAL A 129 0.14 -3.55 4.83
N ARG A 130 -0.12 -3.12 6.07
CA ARG A 130 -1.46 -3.25 6.67
C ARG A 130 -2.34 -2.13 6.14
N LEU A 131 -3.39 -2.46 5.40
CA LEU A 131 -4.43 -1.51 4.99
C LEU A 131 -5.48 -1.40 6.10
N LYS A 132 -5.85 -0.17 6.47
CA LYS A 132 -6.86 0.11 7.50
C LYS A 132 -8.16 0.64 6.94
N ALA A 133 -8.09 1.59 6.01
CA ALA A 133 -9.26 2.20 5.42
C ALA A 133 -8.94 2.82 4.05
N PHE A 134 -9.95 2.85 3.18
CA PHE A 134 -9.98 3.62 1.94
C PHE A 134 -11.10 4.65 2.05
N HIS A 135 -10.76 5.92 2.16
CA HIS A 135 -11.72 7.02 2.15
C HIS A 135 -11.78 7.61 0.75
N VAL A 136 -12.93 7.47 0.09
CA VAL A 136 -13.17 8.06 -1.23
C VAL A 136 -13.92 9.36 -1.03
N ILE A 137 -13.31 10.49 -1.37
CA ILE A 137 -13.91 11.83 -1.20
C ILE A 137 -14.31 12.42 -2.56
N ASN A 138 -15.16 13.45 -2.53
CA ASN A 138 -15.70 14.09 -3.73
C ASN A 138 -16.37 13.09 -4.68
N VAL A 139 -17.13 12.14 -4.10
CA VAL A 139 -17.81 11.07 -4.83
C VAL A 139 -18.85 11.66 -5.78
N SER A 140 -18.87 11.16 -7.01
CA SER A 140 -19.88 11.44 -8.04
C SER A 140 -20.47 10.11 -8.56
N PRO A 141 -21.58 10.11 -9.31
CA PRO A 141 -22.15 8.89 -9.87
C PRO A 141 -21.17 8.07 -10.73
N VAL A 142 -20.09 8.69 -11.23
CA VAL A 142 -19.02 7.99 -11.96
C VAL A 142 -18.29 6.98 -11.06
N VAL A 143 -18.19 7.25 -9.76
CA VAL A 143 -17.54 6.35 -8.78
C VAL A 143 -18.29 5.04 -8.66
N ASP A 144 -19.63 5.05 -8.69
CA ASP A 144 -20.43 3.83 -8.62
C ASP A 144 -20.13 2.89 -9.79
N ILE A 145 -19.86 3.44 -10.99
CA ILE A 145 -19.47 2.66 -12.17
C ILE A 145 -18.12 1.97 -11.93
N ILE A 146 -17.13 2.72 -11.43
CA ILE A 146 -15.80 2.18 -11.11
C ILE A 146 -15.91 1.12 -10.01
N PHE A 147 -16.69 1.38 -8.97
CA PHE A 147 -16.87 0.47 -7.84
C PHE A 147 -17.56 -0.82 -8.26
N ASN A 148 -18.64 -0.75 -9.05
CA ASN A 148 -19.34 -1.93 -9.56
C ASN A 148 -18.48 -2.78 -10.50
N MET A 149 -17.63 -2.14 -11.32
CA MET A 149 -16.63 -2.85 -12.14
C MET A 149 -15.53 -3.51 -11.30
N SER A 150 -15.16 -2.89 -10.17
CA SER A 150 -14.12 -3.39 -9.26
C SER A 150 -14.60 -4.52 -8.36
N LYS A 151 -15.87 -4.45 -7.91
CA LYS A 151 -16.47 -5.32 -6.89
C LYS A 151 -16.25 -6.83 -7.12
N PRO A 152 -16.33 -7.38 -8.35
CA PRO A 152 -16.07 -8.80 -8.59
C PRO A 152 -14.66 -9.27 -8.22
N PHE A 153 -13.70 -8.35 -8.09
CA PHE A 153 -12.29 -8.66 -7.80
C PHE A 153 -11.89 -8.35 -6.35
N ILE A 154 -12.79 -7.75 -5.56
CA ILE A 154 -12.52 -7.30 -4.19
C ILE A 154 -13.01 -8.36 -3.20
N LYS A 155 -12.13 -8.85 -2.32
CA LYS A 155 -12.52 -9.69 -1.18
C LYS A 155 -13.38 -8.89 -0.19
N LYS A 156 -14.31 -9.56 0.50
CA LYS A 156 -15.18 -8.94 1.51
C LYS A 156 -14.39 -8.10 2.53
N GLN A 157 -13.28 -8.62 3.04
CA GLN A 157 -12.43 -7.89 4.00
C GLN A 157 -11.94 -6.54 3.47
N LEU A 158 -11.54 -6.47 2.19
CA LEU A 158 -11.11 -5.22 1.58
C LEU A 158 -12.32 -4.33 1.24
N LEU A 159 -13.45 -4.92 0.83
CA LEU A 159 -14.69 -4.20 0.56
C LEU A 159 -15.18 -3.43 1.80
N ASP A 160 -15.12 -4.07 2.97
CA ASP A 160 -15.54 -3.50 4.25
C ASP A 160 -14.64 -2.34 4.72
N MET A 161 -13.46 -2.15 4.09
CA MET A 161 -12.55 -1.03 4.37
C MET A 161 -12.86 0.23 3.54
N PHE A 162 -13.76 0.16 2.56
CA PHE A 162 -14.13 1.32 1.73
C PHE A 162 -15.19 2.17 2.41
N HIS A 163 -14.90 3.45 2.54
CA HIS A 163 -15.80 4.49 3.05
C HIS A 163 -15.96 5.56 1.98
N LEU A 164 -17.18 5.71 1.47
CA LEU A 164 -17.50 6.67 0.41
C LEU A 164 -18.10 7.93 1.05
N HIS A 165 -17.49 9.08 0.79
CA HIS A 165 -17.84 10.37 1.38
C HIS A 165 -18.37 11.31 0.30
N THR A 166 -19.63 11.73 0.46
CA THR A 166 -20.24 12.79 -0.37
C THR A 166 -19.95 14.19 0.18
N THR A 167 -19.69 14.29 1.49
CA THR A 167 -19.34 15.53 2.21
C THR A 167 -18.12 15.29 3.09
N ASN A 168 -17.37 16.35 3.39
CA ASN A 168 -16.11 16.24 4.13
C ASN A 168 -16.32 15.97 5.63
N ASP A 169 -17.46 16.36 6.21
CA ASP A 169 -17.75 16.20 7.65
C ASP A 169 -17.68 14.73 8.10
N ALA A 170 -18.01 13.79 7.21
CA ALA A 170 -17.92 12.36 7.50
C ALA A 170 -16.46 11.86 7.58
N LEU A 171 -15.51 12.52 6.91
CA LEU A 171 -14.09 12.15 6.89
C LEU A 171 -13.37 12.52 8.20
N GLU A 172 -13.77 13.63 8.85
CA GLU A 172 -13.12 14.13 10.07
C GLU A 172 -13.19 13.11 11.23
N ASN A 173 -14.23 12.26 11.23
CA ASN A 173 -14.37 11.15 12.18
C ASN A 173 -13.27 10.08 12.05
N PHE A 174 -12.54 10.05 10.93
CA PHE A 174 -11.52 9.04 10.64
C PHE A 174 -10.10 9.63 10.57
N VAL A 175 -9.96 10.88 10.11
CA VAL A 175 -8.66 11.53 9.91
C VAL A 175 -8.73 12.99 10.33
N SER A 176 -7.76 13.46 11.13
CA SER A 176 -7.66 14.86 11.53
C SER A 176 -7.43 15.78 10.33
N PHE A 177 -8.15 16.90 10.26
CA PHE A 177 -7.98 17.85 9.15
C PHE A 177 -6.68 18.66 9.26
N GLU A 178 -6.07 18.71 10.45
CA GLU A 178 -4.77 19.35 10.66
C GLU A 178 -3.65 18.73 9.81
N ILE A 179 -3.76 17.44 9.48
CA ILE A 179 -2.76 16.71 8.68
C ILE A 179 -3.12 16.62 7.19
N LEU A 180 -4.30 17.10 6.78
CA LEU A 180 -4.74 17.07 5.39
C LEU A 180 -4.30 18.32 4.63
N PRO A 181 -4.01 18.21 3.31
CA PRO A 181 -3.69 19.37 2.49
C PRO A 181 -4.88 20.31 2.35
N ASN A 182 -4.60 21.59 2.08
CA ASN A 182 -5.61 22.63 1.87
C ASN A 182 -6.61 22.27 0.76
N GLU A 183 -6.13 21.64 -0.32
CA GLU A 183 -6.95 21.21 -1.46
C GLU A 183 -7.95 20.11 -1.12
N ALA A 184 -7.69 19.34 -0.05
CA ALA A 184 -8.61 18.36 0.53
C ALA A 184 -9.46 18.95 1.69
N GLY A 185 -9.37 20.27 1.94
CA GLY A 185 -10.08 20.95 3.02
C GLY A 185 -9.36 20.96 4.37
N GLY A 186 -8.09 20.55 4.42
CA GLY A 186 -7.29 20.51 5.64
C GLY A 186 -6.45 21.76 5.92
N GLN A 187 -5.55 21.65 6.91
CA GLN A 187 -4.72 22.75 7.41
C GLN A 187 -3.20 22.49 7.33
N ALA A 188 -2.77 21.37 6.75
CA ALA A 188 -1.35 21.01 6.66
C ALA A 188 -0.54 21.85 5.67
N GLY A 189 -1.21 22.73 4.92
CA GLY A 189 -0.62 23.56 3.87
C GLY A 189 -0.91 23.03 2.45
N PRO A 190 -0.33 23.67 1.43
CA PRO A 190 -0.58 23.31 0.03
C PRO A 190 -0.09 21.89 -0.31
N MET A 191 -0.91 21.13 -1.03
CA MET A 191 -0.60 19.75 -1.43
C MET A 191 0.73 19.64 -2.16
N MET A 192 1.04 20.59 -3.04
CA MET A 192 2.31 20.59 -3.79
C MET A 192 3.52 20.78 -2.88
N GLU A 193 3.41 21.55 -1.79
CA GLU A 193 4.50 21.67 -0.82
C GLU A 193 4.71 20.37 -0.06
N LEU A 194 3.63 19.72 0.38
CA LEU A 194 3.69 18.41 1.03
C LEU A 194 4.28 17.35 0.10
N HIS A 195 3.86 17.34 -1.17
CA HIS A 195 4.39 16.47 -2.21
C HIS A 195 5.91 16.69 -2.37
N ASN A 196 6.35 17.94 -2.55
CA ASN A 196 7.77 18.25 -2.73
C ASN A 196 8.61 17.86 -1.50
N LYS A 197 8.09 18.09 -0.29
CA LYS A 197 8.74 17.63 0.95
C LYS A 197 8.88 16.11 0.98
N GLN A 198 7.83 15.38 0.59
CA GLN A 198 7.87 13.92 0.54
C GLN A 198 8.82 13.40 -0.55
N MET A 199 8.79 13.99 -1.74
CA MET A 199 9.70 13.64 -2.83
C MET A 199 11.16 13.86 -2.44
N LYS A 200 11.47 14.97 -1.77
CA LYS A 200 12.81 15.23 -1.23
C LYS A 200 13.24 14.15 -0.24
N LYS A 201 12.38 13.80 0.73
CA LYS A 201 12.65 12.69 1.67
C LYS A 201 12.96 11.39 0.93
N LEU A 202 12.18 11.06 -0.10
CA LEU A 202 12.39 9.85 -0.89
C LEU A 202 13.71 9.87 -1.65
N THR A 203 14.08 11.00 -2.25
CA THR A 203 15.37 11.18 -2.92
C THR A 203 16.53 11.07 -1.92
N ASP A 204 16.38 11.58 -0.70
CA ASP A 204 17.41 11.48 0.35
C ASP A 204 17.60 10.03 0.86
N HIS A 205 16.57 9.17 0.74
CA HIS A 205 16.61 7.75 1.14
C HIS A 205 17.08 6.80 0.03
N ILE A 206 17.27 7.33 -1.17
CA ILE A 206 17.78 6.59 -2.32
C ILE A 206 19.32 6.61 -2.23
N THR A 207 19.92 5.42 -2.05
CA THR A 207 21.37 5.20 -2.18
C THR A 207 21.75 4.77 -3.59
#